data_AF-A0A1H5QPA6-F1
#
_entry.id   AF-A0A1H5QPA6-F1
#
_cell.length_a   1.000
_cell.length_b   1.000
_cell.length_c   1.000
_cell.angle_alpha   90.00
_cell.angle_beta   90.00
_cell.angle_gamma   90.00
#
_symmetry.space_group_name_H-M   'P 1'
#
loop_
_entity.id
_entity.type
_entity.pdbx_description
1 polymer ?
#
loop_
_entity_poly.entity_id
_entity_poly.type
_entity_poly.pdbx_seq_one_letter_code
_entity_poly.pdbx_strand_id
1 'polypeptide(L)'
;MDGRFTRRQLIKGTLAVSLVPAIPLSHRYRVDVPELPWPAANDIVAATTIPVFPDRSFPITGYGAKNDGKTDNTAAIGKAIAACTAAGGGHVVVPSGTFLTGAIRLKSNVDLHLEKGAVLKFSGDASKFPNVLTRYEGIECVNRSPMIYAHGEKNIGLTGSGTLDAAATSSWNKGSDRAYLETLVAKGTAPEKRIVPGSGHTMRSAFVEPYACENVLIQGVTLKNSMFWQLHPTLCRNVTVDGVSTDPSTAHSNTDGCDPESCDHVVIANCALGAHDDNIAIKSGRDADGRRVNVPCQNLVVVNCVMNGNWGAITCGSEQTGGIRNVYAYRLTVQGDTKFALYVKSNTLRGGFSENINLDSVSGTFARNFVFVTSTYNSQTGDHVPSFGPFTISDCASTKIAGKTFDVSGLSNAHVHGFTVANSTFEGVSDTSNTLKYVDNAKFTDVMVNGKPI
;
A
#
# COMPACT_ATOMS: atom_id res chain seq x y z
N MET A 1 -47.66 68.28 -21.20
CA MET A 1 -48.22 69.33 -20.33
C MET A 1 -49.55 68.77 -19.86
N ASP A 2 -49.76 68.24 -18.66
CA ASP A 2 -49.09 68.29 -17.35
C ASP A 2 -49.37 66.92 -16.69
N GLY A 3 -48.46 66.20 -16.03
CA GLY A 3 -47.42 66.66 -15.12
C GLY A 3 -47.70 66.31 -13.65
N ARG A 4 -48.65 65.41 -13.31
CA ARG A 4 -48.82 64.87 -11.94
C ARG A 4 -49.36 63.43 -11.91
N PHE A 5 -48.50 62.46 -11.61
CA PHE A 5 -48.92 61.17 -11.06
C PHE A 5 -48.41 61.05 -9.61
N THR A 6 -49.35 60.72 -8.73
CA THR A 6 -49.18 60.63 -7.27
C THR A 6 -48.42 59.38 -6.83
N ARG A 7 -47.77 59.49 -5.66
CA ARG A 7 -46.87 58.54 -4.96
C ARG A 7 -47.45 57.16 -4.57
N ARG A 8 -48.49 56.64 -5.25
CA ARG A 8 -49.24 55.45 -4.84
C ARG A 8 -49.35 54.33 -5.88
N GLN A 9 -48.44 54.27 -6.85
CA GLN A 9 -48.29 53.13 -7.75
C GLN A 9 -46.80 52.85 -7.97
N LEU A 10 -46.22 52.00 -7.12
CA LEU A 10 -44.89 51.44 -7.36
C LEU A 10 -44.92 49.96 -6.95
N ILE A 11 -44.83 49.11 -7.98
CA ILE A 11 -44.20 47.78 -8.00
C ILE A 11 -44.87 46.69 -7.14
N LYS A 12 -45.79 45.95 -7.78
CA LYS A 12 -45.92 44.50 -7.56
C LYS A 12 -44.74 43.82 -8.26
N GLY A 13 -43.62 43.73 -7.57
CA GLY A 13 -42.48 42.92 -7.98
C GLY A 13 -42.59 41.55 -7.33
N THR A 14 -42.98 40.54 -8.10
CA THR A 14 -42.97 39.14 -7.68
C THR A 14 -41.51 38.75 -7.41
N LEU A 15 -41.15 38.58 -6.13
CA LEU A 15 -39.88 37.96 -5.75
C LEU A 15 -39.96 36.47 -6.12
N ALA A 16 -39.50 36.11 -7.32
CA ALA A 16 -39.12 34.73 -7.60
C ALA A 16 -37.82 34.47 -6.84
N VAL A 17 -37.92 33.98 -5.61
CA VAL A 17 -36.78 33.40 -4.90
C VAL A 17 -36.42 32.13 -5.66
N SER A 18 -35.42 32.22 -6.54
CA SER A 18 -34.73 31.05 -7.05
C SER A 18 -34.08 30.36 -5.85
N LEU A 19 -34.76 29.33 -5.33
CA LEU A 19 -34.16 28.32 -4.46
C LEU A 19 -33.04 27.66 -5.28
N VAL A 20 -31.82 28.19 -5.14
CA VAL A 20 -30.62 27.45 -5.54
C VAL A 20 -30.62 26.21 -4.64
N PRO A 21 -30.68 25.00 -5.20
CA PRO A 21 -30.59 23.79 -4.39
C PRO A 21 -29.28 23.89 -3.61
N ALA A 22 -29.35 23.83 -2.28
CA ALA A 22 -28.17 23.64 -1.47
C ALA A 22 -27.53 22.33 -1.95
N ILE A 23 -26.40 22.43 -2.67
CA ILE A 23 -25.61 21.27 -3.05
C ILE A 23 -25.22 20.62 -1.72
N PRO A 24 -25.62 19.36 -1.45
CA PRO A 24 -25.24 18.72 -0.21
C PRO A 24 -23.70 18.75 -0.12
N LEU A 25 -23.17 19.24 1.00
CA LEU A 25 -21.73 19.21 1.27
C LEU A 25 -21.32 17.74 1.30
N SER A 26 -20.83 17.20 0.18
CA SER A 26 -20.16 15.91 0.18
C SER A 26 -19.00 16.01 1.17
N HIS A 27 -19.01 15.18 2.22
CA HIS A 27 -17.88 15.10 3.13
C HIS A 27 -16.67 14.64 2.31
N ARG A 28 -15.73 15.55 2.05
CA ARG A 28 -14.53 15.21 1.28
C ARG A 28 -13.54 14.58 2.23
N TYR A 29 -13.16 13.34 1.94
CA TYR A 29 -12.01 12.73 2.57
C TYR A 29 -10.78 13.63 2.37
N ARG A 30 -10.01 13.77 3.44
CA ARG A 30 -8.77 14.52 3.48
C ARG A 30 -7.70 13.64 4.09
N VAL A 31 -6.47 13.89 3.68
CA VAL A 31 -5.27 13.27 4.23
C VAL A 31 -4.40 14.40 4.72
N ASP A 32 -4.09 14.40 6.01
CA ASP A 32 -3.25 15.41 6.60
C ASP A 32 -1.78 15.02 6.38
N VAL A 33 -1.17 15.61 5.34
CA VAL A 33 0.25 15.47 5.02
C VAL A 33 0.96 16.79 5.38
N PRO A 34 2.03 16.76 6.19
CA PRO A 34 2.84 17.95 6.45
C PRO A 34 3.57 18.39 5.17
N GLU A 35 4.07 19.63 5.16
CA GLU A 35 5.00 20.06 4.11
C GLU A 35 6.22 19.12 4.06
N LEU A 36 6.53 18.63 2.86
CA LEU A 36 7.63 17.69 2.63
C LEU A 36 8.89 18.45 2.22
N PRO A 37 10.09 17.97 2.60
CA PRO A 37 11.35 18.67 2.28
C PRO A 37 11.68 18.64 0.78
N TRP A 38 10.96 17.85 -0.01
CA TRP A 38 11.14 17.75 -1.46
C TRP A 38 9.95 18.36 -2.20
N PRO A 39 10.16 19.39 -3.05
CA PRO A 39 9.11 19.93 -3.92
C PRO A 39 8.41 18.84 -4.75
N ALA A 40 9.17 17.91 -5.32
CA ALA A 40 8.62 16.80 -6.09
C ALA A 40 7.71 15.88 -5.26
N ALA A 41 7.98 15.70 -3.96
CA ALA A 41 7.11 14.92 -3.09
C ALA A 41 5.80 15.66 -2.81
N ASN A 42 5.85 16.99 -2.61
CA ASN A 42 4.64 17.81 -2.47
C ASN A 42 3.79 17.78 -3.76
N ASP A 43 4.43 17.80 -4.94
CA ASP A 43 3.74 17.67 -6.23
C ASP A 43 3.02 16.31 -6.35
N ILE A 44 3.66 15.23 -5.90
CA ILE A 44 3.05 13.89 -5.88
C ILE A 44 1.80 13.88 -5.00
N VAL A 45 1.88 14.43 -3.78
CA VAL A 45 0.73 14.51 -2.86
C VAL A 45 -0.40 15.33 -3.50
N ALA A 46 -0.08 16.49 -4.08
CA ALA A 46 -1.06 17.36 -4.73
C ALA A 46 -1.71 16.72 -5.97
N ALA A 47 -0.96 15.91 -6.73
CA ALA A 47 -1.45 15.22 -7.92
C ALA A 47 -2.20 13.91 -7.60
N THR A 48 -2.02 13.35 -6.39
CA THR A 48 -2.70 12.11 -5.99
C THR A 48 -4.18 12.38 -5.73
N THR A 49 -5.04 11.88 -6.61
CA THR A 49 -6.49 12.10 -6.52
C THR A 49 -7.13 11.20 -5.46
N ILE A 50 -7.77 11.83 -4.46
CA ILE A 50 -8.65 11.14 -3.50
C ILE A 50 -10.06 11.07 -4.09
N PRO A 51 -10.70 9.89 -4.14
CA PRO A 51 -12.06 9.76 -4.65
C PRO A 51 -13.08 10.51 -3.77
N VAL A 52 -14.08 11.10 -4.43
CA VAL A 52 -15.23 11.72 -3.78
C VAL A 52 -16.45 10.86 -4.01
N PHE A 53 -17.20 10.59 -2.95
CA PHE A 53 -18.39 9.77 -2.99
C PHE A 53 -19.64 10.65 -2.81
N PRO A 54 -20.74 10.35 -3.53
CA PRO A 54 -22.03 10.94 -3.23
C PRO A 54 -22.45 10.64 -1.79
N ASP A 55 -23.05 11.62 -1.10
CA ASP A 55 -23.57 11.46 0.26
C ASP A 55 -24.86 10.63 0.25
N ARG A 56 -24.70 9.32 0.05
CA ARG A 56 -25.76 8.30 -0.01
C ARG A 56 -25.29 7.07 0.71
N SER A 57 -26.09 6.60 1.66
CA SER A 57 -25.74 5.45 2.49
C SER A 57 -26.58 4.23 2.14
N PHE A 58 -25.92 3.09 2.09
CA PHE A 58 -26.48 1.77 1.81
C PHE A 58 -26.10 0.83 2.97
N PRO A 59 -26.77 0.92 4.13
CA PRO A 59 -26.44 0.07 5.28
C PRO A 59 -26.70 -1.40 4.96
N ILE A 60 -25.71 -2.27 5.18
CA ILE A 60 -25.80 -3.68 4.81
C ILE A 60 -26.97 -4.42 5.50
N THR A 61 -27.41 -3.94 6.66
CA THR A 61 -28.58 -4.46 7.40
C THR A 61 -29.88 -4.25 6.64
N GLY A 62 -30.01 -3.15 5.88
CA GLY A 62 -31.13 -2.91 4.97
C GLY A 62 -31.20 -3.90 3.79
N TYR A 63 -30.10 -4.64 3.56
CA TYR A 63 -29.99 -5.68 2.54
C TYR A 63 -29.99 -7.10 3.12
N GLY A 64 -30.34 -7.23 4.41
CA GLY A 64 -30.51 -8.51 5.10
C GLY A 64 -29.29 -9.01 5.87
N ALA A 65 -28.25 -8.19 6.04
CA ALA A 65 -27.10 -8.58 6.86
C ALA A 65 -27.47 -8.68 8.35
N LYS A 66 -26.89 -9.65 9.05
CA LYS A 66 -27.06 -9.90 10.49
C LYS A 66 -25.69 -9.89 11.18
N ASN A 67 -25.64 -9.21 12.32
CA ASN A 67 -24.41 -8.96 13.09
C ASN A 67 -24.13 -10.01 14.20
N ASP A 68 -24.60 -11.24 14.02
CA ASP A 68 -24.48 -12.34 14.99
C ASP A 68 -23.13 -13.07 14.94
N GLY A 69 -22.22 -12.63 14.05
CA GLY A 69 -20.92 -13.25 13.79
C GLY A 69 -20.96 -14.66 13.19
N LYS A 70 -22.14 -15.12 12.74
CA LYS A 70 -22.39 -16.51 12.28
C LYS A 70 -23.11 -16.56 10.93
N THR A 71 -24.05 -15.67 10.69
CA THR A 71 -24.79 -15.56 9.44
C THR A 71 -23.83 -15.16 8.32
N ASP A 72 -23.85 -15.89 7.20
CA ASP A 72 -23.10 -15.51 6.00
C ASP A 72 -23.73 -14.27 5.35
N ASN A 73 -23.04 -13.14 5.47
CA ASN A 73 -23.51 -11.84 4.96
C ASN A 73 -23.03 -11.52 3.54
N THR A 74 -22.30 -12.42 2.89
CA THR A 74 -21.68 -12.17 1.57
C THR A 74 -22.70 -11.65 0.56
N ALA A 75 -23.87 -12.30 0.48
CA ALA A 75 -24.93 -11.90 -0.45
C ALA A 75 -25.59 -10.55 -0.07
N ALA A 76 -25.75 -10.26 1.22
CA ALA A 76 -26.32 -9.00 1.68
C ALA A 76 -25.39 -7.82 1.38
N ILE A 77 -24.09 -7.98 1.63
CA ILE A 77 -23.05 -6.99 1.28
C ILE A 77 -23.01 -6.78 -0.24
N GLY A 78 -23.02 -7.86 -1.03
CA GLY A 78 -23.07 -7.78 -2.49
C GLY A 78 -24.30 -7.03 -3.01
N LYS A 79 -25.48 -7.23 -2.41
CA LYS A 79 -26.70 -6.47 -2.74
C LYS A 79 -26.57 -4.98 -2.41
N ALA A 80 -25.98 -4.64 -1.27
CA ALA A 80 -25.75 -3.25 -0.89
C ALA A 80 -24.79 -2.55 -1.87
N ILE A 81 -23.69 -3.22 -2.25
CA ILE A 81 -22.74 -2.75 -3.28
C ILE A 81 -23.44 -2.56 -4.63
N ALA A 82 -24.25 -3.53 -5.05
CA ALA A 82 -24.99 -3.43 -6.31
C ALA A 82 -25.97 -2.25 -6.31
N ALA A 83 -26.71 -2.04 -5.22
CA ALA A 83 -27.62 -0.91 -5.07
C ALA A 83 -26.88 0.43 -5.04
N CYS A 84 -25.75 0.51 -4.33
CA CYS A 84 -24.88 1.68 -4.30
C CYS A 84 -24.37 2.04 -5.69
N THR A 85 -23.87 1.03 -6.41
CA THR A 85 -23.39 1.20 -7.79
C THR A 85 -24.51 1.66 -8.73
N ALA A 86 -25.70 1.05 -8.64
CA ALA A 86 -26.85 1.40 -9.47
C ALA A 86 -27.36 2.82 -9.22
N ALA A 87 -27.17 3.35 -8.00
CA ALA A 87 -27.46 4.74 -7.70
C ALA A 87 -26.39 5.71 -8.25
N GLY A 88 -25.25 5.21 -8.72
CA GLY A 88 -24.11 6.02 -9.16
C GLY A 88 -23.10 6.31 -8.05
N GLY A 89 -23.06 5.48 -7.01
CA GLY A 89 -22.04 5.52 -5.96
C GLY A 89 -22.47 6.12 -4.63
N GLY A 90 -21.64 5.94 -3.62
CA GLY A 90 -21.87 6.32 -2.23
C GLY A 90 -21.23 5.35 -1.25
N HIS A 91 -21.78 5.30 -0.04
CA HIS A 91 -21.23 4.55 1.09
C HIS A 91 -22.03 3.28 1.35
N VAL A 92 -21.42 2.11 1.20
CA VAL A 92 -21.95 0.84 1.72
C VAL A 92 -21.52 0.75 3.18
N VAL A 93 -22.48 0.95 4.09
CA VAL A 93 -22.19 1.11 5.52
C VAL A 93 -22.27 -0.24 6.24
N VAL A 94 -21.17 -0.61 6.89
CA VAL A 94 -21.09 -1.72 7.84
C VAL A 94 -21.22 -1.12 9.25
N PRO A 95 -22.38 -1.25 9.92
CA PRO A 95 -22.58 -0.65 11.23
C PRO A 95 -21.85 -1.44 12.32
N SER A 96 -21.87 -0.93 13.55
CA SER A 96 -21.31 -1.65 14.71
C SER A 96 -21.85 -3.09 14.85
N GLY A 97 -20.96 -4.04 15.13
CA GLY A 97 -21.26 -5.46 15.28
C GLY A 97 -20.39 -6.36 14.39
N THR A 98 -20.55 -7.68 14.53
CA THR A 98 -19.70 -8.67 13.85
C THR A 98 -20.44 -9.34 12.70
N PHE A 99 -19.93 -9.22 11.48
CA PHE A 99 -20.52 -9.76 10.27
C PHE A 99 -19.59 -10.80 9.64
N LEU A 100 -20.00 -12.07 9.63
CA LEU A 100 -19.29 -13.12 8.89
C LEU A 100 -19.51 -12.91 7.39
N THR A 101 -18.45 -12.99 6.58
CA THR A 101 -18.51 -12.82 5.12
C THR A 101 -17.42 -13.62 4.41
N GLY A 102 -17.68 -13.98 3.15
CA GLY A 102 -16.67 -14.36 2.17
C GLY A 102 -15.94 -13.14 1.60
N ALA A 103 -15.35 -13.32 0.42
CA ALA A 103 -14.72 -12.23 -0.32
C ALA A 103 -15.72 -11.12 -0.64
N ILE A 104 -15.29 -9.87 -0.48
CA ILE A 104 -16.06 -8.69 -0.89
C ILE A 104 -15.40 -8.11 -2.14
N ARG A 105 -16.19 -7.98 -3.21
CA ARG A 105 -15.74 -7.33 -4.45
C ARG A 105 -16.29 -5.91 -4.54
N LEU A 106 -15.42 -4.91 -4.41
CA LEU A 106 -15.79 -3.50 -4.59
C LEU A 106 -16.07 -3.18 -6.06
N LYS A 107 -16.82 -2.10 -6.26
CA LYS A 107 -17.24 -1.57 -7.55
C LYS A 107 -16.93 -0.09 -7.64
N SER A 108 -16.87 0.42 -8.87
CA SER A 108 -16.57 1.82 -9.12
C SER A 108 -17.55 2.75 -8.39
N ASN A 109 -17.02 3.82 -7.79
CA ASN A 109 -17.74 4.82 -6.99
C ASN A 109 -18.35 4.28 -5.68
N VAL A 110 -17.88 3.13 -5.18
CA VAL A 110 -18.33 2.55 -3.91
C VAL A 110 -17.26 2.73 -2.84
N ASP A 111 -17.68 3.29 -1.70
CA ASP A 111 -16.94 3.28 -0.46
C ASP A 111 -17.53 2.25 0.50
N LEU A 112 -16.76 1.22 0.86
CA LEU A 112 -17.11 0.30 1.95
C LEU A 112 -16.70 0.94 3.28
N HIS A 113 -17.68 1.54 3.95
CA HIS A 113 -17.48 2.31 5.17
C HIS A 113 -17.77 1.48 6.42
N LEU A 114 -16.76 1.21 7.23
CA LEU A 114 -16.87 0.46 8.48
C LEU A 114 -16.99 1.43 9.67
N GLU A 115 -18.16 1.49 10.27
CA GLU A 115 -18.37 2.30 11.47
C GLU A 115 -17.51 1.81 12.64
N LYS A 116 -17.31 2.67 13.64
CA LYS A 116 -16.67 2.30 14.89
C LYS A 116 -17.39 1.10 15.52
N GLY A 117 -16.62 0.05 15.85
CA GLY A 117 -17.16 -1.19 16.42
C GLY A 117 -17.66 -2.20 15.39
N ALA A 118 -17.62 -1.88 14.09
CA ALA A 118 -17.86 -2.85 13.03
C ALA A 118 -16.70 -3.85 12.93
N VAL A 119 -17.02 -5.13 12.77
CA VAL A 119 -16.05 -6.20 12.49
C VAL A 119 -16.52 -7.00 11.29
N LEU A 120 -15.77 -6.96 10.19
CA LEU A 120 -15.91 -7.91 9.09
C LEU A 120 -15.03 -9.12 9.38
N LYS A 121 -15.66 -10.24 9.73
CA LYS A 121 -14.99 -11.52 9.99
C LYS A 121 -14.99 -12.36 8.73
N PHE A 122 -13.82 -12.60 8.15
CA PHE A 122 -13.71 -13.36 6.91
C PHE A 122 -13.82 -14.87 7.15
N SER A 123 -14.53 -15.57 6.26
CA SER A 123 -14.89 -16.98 6.41
C SER A 123 -13.70 -17.94 6.35
N GLY A 124 -13.77 -19.01 7.15
CA GLY A 124 -12.87 -20.15 7.05
C GLY A 124 -13.27 -21.18 5.99
N ASP A 125 -14.29 -20.90 5.19
CA ASP A 125 -14.71 -21.71 4.04
C ASP A 125 -14.10 -21.15 2.75
N ALA A 126 -13.15 -21.88 2.18
CA ALA A 126 -12.45 -21.50 0.95
C ALA A 126 -13.39 -21.32 -0.26
N SER A 127 -14.56 -21.96 -0.27
CA SER A 127 -15.54 -21.81 -1.36
C SER A 127 -16.16 -20.42 -1.42
N LYS A 128 -16.05 -19.63 -0.35
CA LYS A 128 -16.51 -18.24 -0.26
C LYS A 128 -15.56 -17.23 -0.89
N PHE A 129 -14.44 -17.70 -1.46
CA PHE A 129 -13.40 -16.91 -2.10
C PHE A 129 -13.26 -17.40 -3.55
N PRO A 130 -13.95 -16.76 -4.51
CA PRO A 130 -13.93 -17.18 -5.91
C PRO A 130 -12.53 -17.00 -6.50
N ASN A 131 -12.22 -17.72 -7.57
CA ASN A 131 -10.96 -17.55 -8.28
C ASN A 131 -10.96 -16.23 -9.07
N VAL A 132 -9.90 -15.43 -8.96
CA VAL A 132 -9.74 -14.14 -9.63
C VAL A 132 -8.31 -13.98 -10.15
N LEU A 133 -8.12 -13.07 -11.11
CA LEU A 133 -6.79 -12.62 -11.51
C LEU A 133 -6.16 -11.81 -10.36
N THR A 134 -4.94 -12.16 -9.98
CA THR A 134 -4.20 -11.57 -8.84
C THR A 134 -2.69 -11.75 -9.09
N ARG A 135 -1.85 -11.32 -8.16
CA ARG A 135 -0.42 -11.65 -8.14
C ARG A 135 -0.04 -12.45 -6.91
N TYR A 136 0.88 -13.39 -7.11
CA TYR A 136 1.58 -14.06 -6.02
C TYR A 136 3.08 -13.81 -6.14
N GLU A 137 3.66 -13.09 -5.19
CA GLU A 137 5.10 -12.76 -5.15
C GLU A 137 5.64 -12.23 -6.49
N GLY A 138 4.88 -11.32 -7.11
CA GLY A 138 5.24 -10.60 -8.33
C GLY A 138 4.94 -11.32 -9.65
N ILE A 139 4.23 -12.45 -9.64
CA ILE A 139 3.81 -13.17 -10.84
C ILE A 139 2.28 -13.16 -10.96
N GLU A 140 1.75 -12.71 -12.10
CA GLU A 140 0.31 -12.71 -12.37
C GLU A 140 -0.22 -14.14 -12.49
N CYS A 141 -1.34 -14.43 -11.84
CA CYS A 141 -1.97 -15.75 -11.84
C CYS A 141 -3.47 -15.68 -11.53
N VAL A 142 -4.14 -16.83 -11.60
CA VAL A 142 -5.50 -16.98 -11.06
C VAL A 142 -5.42 -17.74 -9.75
N ASN A 143 -5.76 -17.07 -8.65
CA ASN A 143 -5.83 -17.66 -7.31
C ASN A 143 -7.16 -17.33 -6.62
N ARG A 144 -7.41 -17.90 -5.44
CA ARG A 144 -8.56 -17.52 -4.62
C ARG A 144 -8.52 -16.02 -4.31
N SER A 145 -9.69 -15.39 -4.35
CA SER A 145 -9.86 -13.96 -4.12
C SER A 145 -9.20 -13.52 -2.81
N PRO A 146 -8.53 -12.36 -2.82
CA PRO A 146 -8.33 -11.56 -1.63
C PRO A 146 -9.64 -11.32 -0.88
N MET A 147 -9.53 -10.99 0.40
CA MET A 147 -10.66 -10.78 1.29
C MET A 147 -11.47 -9.54 0.87
N ILE A 148 -10.78 -8.45 0.55
CA ILE A 148 -11.35 -7.29 -0.17
C ILE A 148 -10.64 -7.18 -1.52
N TYR A 149 -11.41 -7.18 -2.60
CA TYR A 149 -10.85 -7.17 -3.96
C TYR A 149 -11.57 -6.17 -4.85
N ALA A 150 -10.83 -5.52 -5.73
CA ALA A 150 -11.36 -4.72 -6.83
C ALA A 150 -10.52 -4.98 -8.07
N HIS A 151 -11.12 -4.98 -9.27
CA HIS A 151 -10.36 -5.18 -10.50
C HIS A 151 -10.90 -4.30 -11.62
N GLY A 152 -10.07 -3.38 -12.10
CA GLY A 152 -10.44 -2.45 -13.17
C GLY A 152 -11.45 -1.39 -12.73
N GLU A 153 -11.58 -1.14 -11.43
CA GLU A 153 -12.59 -0.24 -10.87
C GLU A 153 -12.01 1.17 -10.63
N LYS A 154 -12.88 2.19 -10.64
CA LYS A 154 -12.50 3.58 -10.41
C LYS A 154 -13.22 4.18 -9.21
N ASN A 155 -12.53 5.04 -8.45
CA ASN A 155 -13.09 5.71 -7.27
C ASN A 155 -13.60 4.69 -6.25
N ILE A 156 -12.70 3.92 -5.63
CA ILE A 156 -13.06 2.92 -4.63
C ILE A 156 -12.61 3.35 -3.23
N GLY A 157 -13.42 3.06 -2.23
CA GLY A 157 -13.16 3.39 -0.83
C GLY A 157 -13.24 2.16 0.07
N LEU A 158 -12.34 2.10 1.05
CA LEU A 158 -12.41 1.24 2.22
C LEU A 158 -12.09 2.12 3.43
N THR A 159 -13.13 2.62 4.10
CA THR A 159 -12.99 3.73 5.06
C THR A 159 -13.63 3.42 6.41
N GLY A 160 -13.44 4.34 7.36
CA GLY A 160 -14.03 4.26 8.70
C GLY A 160 -13.02 3.77 9.73
N SER A 161 -13.51 3.27 10.87
CA SER A 161 -12.67 2.88 12.02
C SER A 161 -13.03 1.50 12.57
N GLY A 162 -13.62 0.64 11.73
CA GLY A 162 -13.89 -0.75 12.06
C GLY A 162 -12.70 -1.66 11.78
N THR A 163 -12.90 -2.96 12.05
CA THR A 163 -11.89 -4.00 11.94
C THR A 163 -12.20 -4.99 10.83
N LEU A 164 -11.17 -5.33 10.05
CA LEU A 164 -11.13 -6.46 9.12
C LEU A 164 -10.37 -7.60 9.81
N ASP A 165 -11.01 -8.77 9.97
CA ASP A 165 -10.43 -9.91 10.69
C ASP A 165 -10.37 -11.17 9.81
N ALA A 166 -9.16 -11.60 9.45
CA ALA A 166 -8.92 -12.76 8.61
C ALA A 166 -8.61 -14.06 9.36
N ALA A 167 -8.79 -14.13 10.68
CA ALA A 167 -8.36 -15.27 11.51
C ALA A 167 -8.86 -16.63 11.02
N ALA A 168 -10.14 -16.70 10.63
CA ALA A 168 -10.72 -17.97 10.19
C ALA A 168 -10.20 -18.42 8.82
N THR A 169 -9.62 -17.53 8.01
CA THR A 169 -9.04 -17.90 6.71
C THR A 169 -7.80 -18.78 6.86
N SER A 170 -7.17 -18.79 8.04
CA SER A 170 -6.04 -19.68 8.37
C SER A 170 -6.34 -21.17 8.15
N SER A 171 -7.61 -21.59 8.08
CA SER A 171 -7.99 -22.97 7.75
C SER A 171 -7.59 -23.37 6.32
N TRP A 172 -7.60 -22.43 5.37
CA TRP A 172 -7.41 -22.69 3.94
C TRP A 172 -6.35 -21.82 3.26
N ASN A 173 -6.11 -20.61 3.77
CA ASN A 173 -5.19 -19.63 3.19
C ASN A 173 -3.75 -19.99 3.58
N LYS A 174 -3.21 -21.03 2.91
CA LYS A 174 -1.89 -21.63 3.15
C LYS A 174 -1.18 -21.91 1.83
N GLY A 175 0.13 -22.16 1.92
CA GLY A 175 0.97 -22.53 0.79
C GLY A 175 1.95 -21.43 0.39
N SER A 176 2.97 -21.84 -0.35
CA SER A 176 4.10 -20.99 -0.75
C SER A 176 4.72 -21.43 -2.08
N ASP A 177 3.95 -22.08 -2.94
CA ASP A 177 4.49 -22.81 -4.09
C ASP A 177 4.74 -21.93 -5.33
N ARG A 178 5.42 -20.79 -5.16
CA ARG A 178 5.71 -19.85 -6.27
C ARG A 178 6.38 -20.54 -7.47
N ALA A 179 7.23 -21.53 -7.21
CA ALA A 179 7.98 -22.26 -8.24
C ALA A 179 7.05 -22.85 -9.32
N TYR A 180 5.83 -23.28 -8.96
CA TYR A 180 4.83 -23.70 -9.95
C TYR A 180 4.53 -22.62 -10.99
N LEU A 181 4.29 -21.37 -10.57
CA LEU A 181 4.02 -20.26 -11.49
C LEU A 181 5.23 -19.94 -12.37
N GLU A 182 6.44 -20.05 -11.83
CA GLU A 182 7.68 -19.85 -12.59
C GLU A 182 7.76 -20.86 -13.77
N THR A 183 7.32 -22.12 -13.58
CA THR A 183 7.24 -23.10 -14.68
C THR A 183 6.22 -22.72 -15.76
N LEU A 184 5.09 -22.12 -15.37
CA LEU A 184 4.05 -21.70 -16.31
C LEU A 184 4.49 -20.47 -17.11
N VAL A 185 5.18 -19.53 -16.46
CA VAL A 185 5.83 -18.38 -17.11
C VAL A 185 6.85 -18.87 -18.14
N ALA A 186 7.71 -19.83 -17.78
CA ALA A 186 8.71 -20.40 -18.70
C ALA A 186 8.09 -21.08 -19.93
N LYS A 187 6.87 -21.63 -19.80
CA LYS A 187 6.09 -22.20 -20.91
C LYS A 187 5.36 -21.16 -21.76
N GLY A 188 5.45 -19.86 -21.42
CA GLY A 188 4.68 -18.80 -22.08
C GLY A 188 3.18 -18.85 -21.78
N THR A 189 2.78 -19.47 -20.66
CA THR A 189 1.36 -19.54 -20.27
C THR A 189 0.87 -18.15 -19.92
N ALA A 190 -0.23 -17.72 -20.55
CA ALA A 190 -0.85 -16.43 -20.26
C ALA A 190 -1.41 -16.37 -18.82
N PRO A 191 -1.37 -15.22 -18.13
CA PRO A 191 -1.75 -15.09 -16.72
C PRO A 191 -3.10 -15.70 -16.35
N GLU A 192 -4.13 -15.49 -17.17
CA GLU A 192 -5.49 -15.99 -16.98
C GLU A 192 -5.60 -17.53 -17.05
N LYS A 193 -4.56 -18.20 -17.54
CA LYS A 193 -4.45 -19.66 -17.61
C LYS A 193 -3.54 -20.24 -16.53
N ARG A 194 -2.92 -19.40 -15.69
CA ARG A 194 -2.08 -19.85 -14.57
C ARG A 194 -2.93 -20.09 -13.33
N ILE A 195 -3.75 -21.14 -13.38
CA ILE A 195 -4.73 -21.46 -12.34
C ILE A 195 -4.04 -22.20 -11.19
N VAL A 196 -4.05 -21.62 -9.99
CA VAL A 196 -3.51 -22.26 -8.79
C VAL A 196 -4.54 -23.19 -8.14
N PRO A 197 -5.78 -22.77 -7.84
CA PRO A 197 -6.73 -23.63 -7.14
C PRO A 197 -7.15 -24.83 -8.00
N GLY A 198 -6.98 -26.05 -7.44
CA GLY A 198 -7.26 -27.29 -8.15
C GLY A 198 -6.10 -27.83 -8.99
N SER A 199 -4.96 -27.13 -9.06
CA SER A 199 -3.77 -27.58 -9.80
C SER A 199 -2.91 -28.63 -9.08
N GLY A 200 -3.18 -28.89 -7.79
CA GLY A 200 -2.29 -29.65 -6.90
C GLY A 200 -1.27 -28.78 -6.15
N HIS A 201 -1.16 -27.49 -6.49
CA HIS A 201 -0.32 -26.50 -5.81
C HIS A 201 -1.17 -25.56 -4.94
N THR A 202 -0.54 -24.95 -3.92
CA THR A 202 -1.23 -24.04 -2.98
C THR A 202 -0.42 -22.77 -2.75
N MET A 203 -1.15 -21.65 -2.71
CA MET A 203 -0.61 -20.31 -2.50
C MET A 203 -1.62 -19.50 -1.71
N ARG A 204 -1.10 -18.60 -0.89
CA ARG A 204 -1.92 -17.70 -0.08
C ARG A 204 -2.49 -16.55 -0.90
N SER A 205 -3.58 -15.97 -0.41
CA SER A 205 -4.25 -14.79 -0.94
C SER A 205 -3.96 -13.58 -0.05
N ALA A 206 -3.75 -12.42 -0.67
CA ALA A 206 -3.61 -11.13 0.02
C ALA A 206 -4.89 -10.76 0.79
N PHE A 207 -4.79 -9.81 1.71
CA PHE A 207 -5.93 -9.33 2.48
C PHE A 207 -6.75 -8.32 1.66
N VAL A 208 -6.18 -7.15 1.33
CA VAL A 208 -6.84 -6.11 0.54
C VAL A 208 -6.04 -5.87 -0.74
N GLU A 209 -6.63 -6.17 -1.90
CA GLU A 209 -5.97 -6.03 -3.21
C GLU A 209 -6.88 -5.30 -4.21
N PRO A 210 -6.73 -3.98 -4.37
CA PRO A 210 -7.18 -3.31 -5.57
C PRO A 210 -6.21 -3.60 -6.72
N TYR A 211 -6.72 -4.15 -7.82
CA TYR A 211 -5.96 -4.57 -8.99
C TYR A 211 -6.34 -3.71 -10.20
N ALA A 212 -5.38 -3.07 -10.86
CA ALA A 212 -5.61 -2.20 -12.01
C ALA A 212 -6.72 -1.15 -11.76
N CYS A 213 -6.75 -0.56 -10.56
CA CYS A 213 -7.75 0.42 -10.16
C CYS A 213 -7.22 1.86 -10.24
N GLU A 214 -8.14 2.83 -10.30
CA GLU A 214 -7.82 4.26 -10.36
C GLU A 214 -8.56 5.01 -9.25
N ASN A 215 -7.87 5.90 -8.53
CA ASN A 215 -8.40 6.65 -7.38
C ASN A 215 -8.89 5.71 -6.27
N VAL A 216 -7.93 5.22 -5.48
CA VAL A 216 -8.14 4.25 -4.41
C VAL A 216 -7.94 4.94 -3.06
N LEU A 217 -8.92 4.84 -2.17
CA LEU A 217 -8.81 5.30 -0.78
C LEU A 217 -8.97 4.13 0.18
N ILE A 218 -7.97 3.92 1.03
CA ILE A 218 -8.04 3.02 2.18
C ILE A 218 -7.73 3.87 3.43
N GLN A 219 -8.72 4.08 4.30
CA GLN A 219 -8.58 5.05 5.39
C GLN A 219 -9.11 4.52 6.74
N GLY A 220 -8.30 4.66 7.80
CA GLY A 220 -8.70 4.49 9.20
C GLY A 220 -8.98 3.06 9.69
N VAL A 221 -9.18 2.10 8.80
CA VAL A 221 -9.51 0.71 9.16
C VAL A 221 -8.36 0.01 9.89
N THR A 222 -8.70 -1.01 10.68
CA THR A 222 -7.73 -1.92 11.32
C THR A 222 -7.77 -3.29 10.67
N LEU A 223 -6.62 -3.85 10.30
CA LEU A 223 -6.47 -5.21 9.76
C LEU A 223 -5.85 -6.13 10.82
N LYS A 224 -6.41 -7.33 10.97
CA LYS A 224 -5.91 -8.36 11.90
C LYS A 224 -5.85 -9.74 11.25
N ASN A 225 -4.92 -10.55 11.75
CA ASN A 225 -4.80 -11.98 11.45
C ASN A 225 -4.62 -12.27 9.94
N SER A 226 -3.86 -11.42 9.24
CA SER A 226 -3.54 -11.68 7.83
C SER A 226 -2.70 -12.94 7.70
N MET A 227 -2.95 -13.71 6.64
CA MET A 227 -2.14 -14.89 6.31
C MET A 227 -1.06 -14.59 5.27
N PHE A 228 -1.11 -13.43 4.60
CA PHE A 228 -0.17 -12.98 3.56
C PHE A 228 -0.10 -11.44 3.53
N TRP A 229 0.30 -10.83 2.42
CA TRP A 229 0.36 -9.37 2.25
C TRP A 229 -0.96 -8.68 2.62
N GLN A 230 -0.87 -7.59 3.39
CA GLN A 230 -2.03 -6.97 4.01
C GLN A 230 -2.70 -5.94 3.09
N LEU A 231 -1.94 -5.01 2.55
CA LEU A 231 -2.43 -3.99 1.63
C LEU A 231 -1.65 -4.09 0.33
N HIS A 232 -2.23 -4.63 -0.73
CA HIS A 232 -1.53 -4.94 -1.98
C HIS A 232 -2.16 -4.21 -3.18
N PRO A 233 -2.05 -2.88 -3.26
CA PRO A 233 -2.44 -2.19 -4.47
C PRO A 233 -1.52 -2.61 -5.62
N THR A 234 -2.10 -3.17 -6.66
CA THR A 234 -1.39 -3.74 -7.82
C THR A 234 -1.82 -3.03 -9.08
N LEU A 235 -0.88 -2.52 -9.88
CA LEU A 235 -1.15 -1.81 -11.14
C LEU A 235 -2.11 -0.63 -10.99
N CYS A 236 -2.16 0.00 -9.81
CA CYS A 236 -3.10 1.07 -9.51
C CYS A 236 -2.50 2.45 -9.78
N ARG A 237 -3.39 3.43 -9.98
CA ARG A 237 -3.02 4.86 -10.05
C ARG A 237 -3.80 5.68 -9.03
N ASN A 238 -3.16 6.66 -8.42
CA ASN A 238 -3.73 7.52 -7.39
C ASN A 238 -4.22 6.68 -6.19
N VAL A 239 -3.27 6.17 -5.41
CA VAL A 239 -3.54 5.33 -4.23
C VAL A 239 -3.27 6.12 -2.97
N THR A 240 -4.26 6.20 -2.10
CA THR A 240 -4.15 6.81 -0.77
C THR A 240 -4.41 5.75 0.30
N VAL A 241 -3.45 5.56 1.19
CA VAL A 241 -3.57 4.74 2.40
C VAL A 241 -3.31 5.66 3.60
N ASP A 242 -4.33 5.96 4.40
CA ASP A 242 -4.22 6.95 5.47
C ASP A 242 -4.79 6.46 6.80
N GLY A 243 -4.04 6.61 7.89
CA GLY A 243 -4.53 6.26 9.24
C GLY A 243 -4.83 4.77 9.43
N VAL A 244 -4.32 3.89 8.55
CA VAL A 244 -4.56 2.44 8.64
C VAL A 244 -3.67 1.82 9.71
N SER A 245 -4.23 0.86 10.44
CA SER A 245 -3.48 0.07 11.41
C SER A 245 -3.46 -1.42 11.04
N THR A 246 -2.29 -2.04 11.10
CA THR A 246 -2.13 -3.49 11.01
C THR A 246 -1.58 -4.02 12.33
N ASP A 247 -2.17 -5.09 12.87
CA ASP A 247 -1.84 -5.59 14.21
C ASP A 247 -0.60 -6.52 14.21
N PRO A 248 0.56 -6.08 14.73
CA PRO A 248 1.79 -6.87 14.71
C PRO A 248 1.69 -8.14 15.55
N SER A 249 0.82 -8.20 16.56
CA SER A 249 0.67 -9.37 17.44
C SER A 249 0.00 -10.56 16.73
N THR A 250 -0.63 -10.30 15.59
CA THR A 250 -1.34 -11.29 14.77
C THR A 250 -0.70 -11.53 13.42
N ALA A 251 0.47 -10.91 13.17
CA ALA A 251 1.19 -11.00 11.92
C ALA A 251 1.86 -12.39 11.77
N HIS A 252 1.71 -13.01 10.60
CA HIS A 252 2.27 -14.31 10.25
C HIS A 252 3.40 -14.16 9.21
N SER A 253 4.21 -15.20 8.94
CA SER A 253 5.24 -15.13 7.88
C SER A 253 4.72 -14.54 6.56
N ASN A 254 5.50 -13.66 5.90
CA ASN A 254 5.11 -12.95 4.66
C ASN A 254 3.83 -12.08 4.82
N THR A 255 3.67 -11.43 5.97
CA THR A 255 2.66 -10.39 6.18
C THR A 255 3.31 -9.03 6.10
N ASP A 256 3.66 -8.64 4.87
CA ASP A 256 4.08 -7.29 4.55
C ASP A 256 2.94 -6.31 4.93
N GLY A 257 3.28 -5.10 5.40
CA GLY A 257 2.29 -4.10 5.83
C GLY A 257 1.54 -3.48 4.65
N CYS A 258 2.28 -2.95 3.68
CA CYS A 258 1.74 -2.48 2.41
C CYS A 258 2.71 -2.70 1.25
N ASP A 259 2.19 -3.22 0.14
CA ASP A 259 2.90 -3.64 -1.05
C ASP A 259 2.43 -2.86 -2.28
N PRO A 260 2.76 -1.57 -2.46
CA PRO A 260 2.54 -0.90 -3.74
C PRO A 260 3.32 -1.60 -4.85
N GLU A 261 2.60 -2.30 -5.73
CA GLU A 261 3.18 -3.08 -6.80
C GLU A 261 2.81 -2.51 -8.17
N SER A 262 3.81 -2.00 -8.90
CA SER A 262 3.61 -1.35 -10.22
C SER A 262 2.56 -0.22 -10.17
N CYS A 263 2.54 0.56 -9.09
CA CYS A 263 1.60 1.67 -8.91
C CYS A 263 2.20 3.03 -9.28
N ASP A 264 1.35 4.00 -9.61
CA ASP A 264 1.76 5.38 -9.90
C ASP A 264 0.96 6.38 -9.05
N HIS A 265 1.65 7.32 -8.41
CA HIS A 265 1.09 8.29 -7.45
C HIS A 265 0.46 7.59 -6.24
N VAL A 266 1.29 7.36 -5.23
CA VAL A 266 0.92 6.67 -3.99
C VAL A 266 1.25 7.54 -2.79
N VAL A 267 0.27 7.76 -1.91
CA VAL A 267 0.44 8.44 -0.63
C VAL A 267 0.07 7.48 0.49
N ILE A 268 1.03 7.15 1.34
CA ILE A 268 0.83 6.34 2.55
C ILE A 268 1.13 7.25 3.75
N ALA A 269 0.10 7.62 4.51
CA ALA A 269 0.20 8.65 5.53
C ALA A 269 -0.36 8.16 6.87
N ASN A 270 0.25 8.60 7.97
CA ASN A 270 -0.31 8.47 9.32
C ASN A 270 -0.66 7.03 9.75
N CYS A 271 -0.02 6.02 9.14
CA CYS A 271 -0.32 4.61 9.39
C CYS A 271 0.51 4.04 10.55
N ALA A 272 -0.04 3.03 11.22
CA ALA A 272 0.69 2.19 12.18
C ALA A 272 0.77 0.77 11.62
N LEU A 273 1.90 0.45 10.97
CA LEU A 273 2.06 -0.78 10.21
C LEU A 273 2.82 -1.84 11.00
N GLY A 274 2.07 -2.76 11.61
CA GLY A 274 2.57 -4.02 12.11
C GLY A 274 2.68 -5.09 11.03
N ALA A 275 3.81 -5.80 11.00
CA ALA A 275 4.12 -6.83 10.02
C ALA A 275 5.02 -7.91 10.64
N HIS A 276 5.03 -9.12 10.08
CA HIS A 276 6.09 -10.09 10.37
C HIS A 276 7.14 -10.13 9.25
N ASP A 277 6.98 -9.28 8.23
CA ASP A 277 7.91 -9.12 7.13
C ASP A 277 8.30 -7.64 6.93
N ASP A 278 8.33 -7.13 5.70
CA ASP A 278 8.54 -5.72 5.38
C ASP A 278 7.35 -4.84 5.83
N ASN A 279 7.60 -3.60 6.25
CA ASN A 279 6.53 -2.66 6.60
C ASN A 279 5.91 -2.09 5.32
N ILE A 280 6.73 -1.45 4.48
CA ILE A 280 6.39 -1.04 3.12
C ILE A 280 7.30 -1.79 2.16
N ALA A 281 6.72 -2.61 1.28
CA ALA A 281 7.44 -3.36 0.26
C ALA A 281 7.05 -2.88 -1.14
N ILE A 282 7.84 -1.97 -1.69
CA ILE A 282 7.62 -1.43 -3.02
C ILE A 282 8.11 -2.45 -4.05
N LYS A 283 7.21 -2.82 -4.97
CA LYS A 283 7.43 -3.91 -5.94
C LYS A 283 6.97 -3.49 -7.34
N SER A 284 7.32 -4.25 -8.35
CA SER A 284 6.98 -4.02 -9.75
C SER A 284 7.13 -5.31 -10.58
N GLY A 285 6.65 -6.43 -10.07
CA GLY A 285 6.70 -7.74 -10.75
C GLY A 285 8.06 -8.46 -10.70
N ARG A 286 8.01 -9.76 -11.03
CA ARG A 286 9.13 -10.71 -10.89
C ARG A 286 9.57 -11.29 -12.24
N ASP A 287 10.87 -11.18 -12.53
CA ASP A 287 11.57 -11.83 -13.64
C ASP A 287 10.88 -11.67 -15.00
N ALA A 288 10.75 -12.74 -15.78
CA ALA A 288 10.15 -12.72 -17.10
C ALA A 288 8.71 -12.18 -17.08
N ASP A 289 7.96 -12.42 -16.01
CA ASP A 289 6.60 -11.90 -15.90
C ASP A 289 6.58 -10.40 -15.60
N GLY A 290 7.47 -9.94 -14.72
CA GLY A 290 7.71 -8.51 -14.48
C GLY A 290 8.18 -7.78 -15.73
N ARG A 291 9.08 -8.38 -16.52
CA ARG A 291 9.53 -7.84 -17.83
C ARG A 291 8.42 -7.83 -18.87
N ARG A 292 7.52 -8.82 -18.86
CA ARG A 292 6.35 -8.84 -19.75
C ARG A 292 5.40 -7.69 -19.42
N VAL A 293 5.14 -7.42 -18.14
CA VAL A 293 4.25 -6.33 -17.73
C VAL A 293 4.91 -4.98 -17.93
N ASN A 294 6.19 -4.85 -17.54
CA ASN A 294 7.02 -3.67 -17.78
C ASN A 294 6.43 -2.35 -17.26
N VAL A 295 5.84 -2.39 -16.05
CA VAL A 295 5.28 -1.21 -15.38
C VAL A 295 6.05 -0.97 -14.08
N PRO A 296 6.73 0.19 -13.93
CA PRO A 296 7.42 0.53 -12.69
C PRO A 296 6.43 0.86 -11.57
N CYS A 297 6.90 0.82 -10.33
CA CYS A 297 6.23 1.48 -9.22
C CYS A 297 6.90 2.83 -8.97
N GLN A 298 6.14 3.92 -9.04
CA GLN A 298 6.71 5.25 -9.08
C GLN A 298 5.87 6.31 -8.39
N ASN A 299 6.54 7.39 -7.98
CA ASN A 299 5.93 8.57 -7.38
C ASN A 299 5.22 8.20 -6.07
N LEU A 300 6.02 7.86 -5.04
CA LEU A 300 5.53 7.40 -3.75
C LEU A 300 5.96 8.34 -2.63
N VAL A 301 5.00 8.68 -1.76
CA VAL A 301 5.24 9.37 -0.49
C VAL A 301 4.78 8.48 0.66
N VAL A 302 5.67 8.25 1.62
CA VAL A 302 5.39 7.57 2.88
C VAL A 302 5.69 8.54 4.02
N VAL A 303 4.68 8.93 4.81
CA VAL A 303 4.83 10.04 5.76
C VAL A 303 4.14 9.81 7.09
N ASN A 304 4.79 10.20 8.20
CA ASN A 304 4.24 10.12 9.56
C ASN A 304 3.81 8.70 9.97
N CYS A 305 4.47 7.67 9.47
CA CYS A 305 4.11 6.28 9.79
C CYS A 305 4.93 5.71 10.95
N VAL A 306 4.30 4.84 11.74
CA VAL A 306 4.95 3.99 12.73
C VAL A 306 5.17 2.60 12.12
N MET A 307 6.42 2.15 12.08
CA MET A 307 6.85 0.91 11.46
C MET A 307 7.20 -0.12 12.53
N ASN A 308 6.52 -1.27 12.51
CA ASN A 308 6.73 -2.39 13.42
C ASN A 308 6.68 -3.74 12.67
N GLY A 309 7.60 -3.90 11.74
CA GLY A 309 7.83 -5.10 10.94
C GLY A 309 9.13 -5.81 11.30
N ASN A 310 9.45 -6.93 10.65
CA ASN A 310 10.70 -7.67 10.87
C ASN A 310 11.79 -7.38 9.86
N TRP A 311 11.51 -6.72 8.73
CA TRP A 311 12.51 -6.47 7.67
C TRP A 311 12.72 -4.97 7.45
N GLY A 312 12.37 -4.41 6.29
CA GLY A 312 12.59 -2.99 6.03
C GLY A 312 11.41 -2.13 6.47
N ALA A 313 11.69 -0.93 6.97
CA ALA A 313 10.71 0.14 7.09
C ALA A 313 10.27 0.58 5.68
N ILE A 314 11.24 0.84 4.80
CA ILE A 314 11.06 0.99 3.36
C ILE A 314 11.89 -0.05 2.65
N THR A 315 11.22 -0.92 1.88
CA THR A 315 11.87 -1.96 1.09
C THR A 315 11.60 -1.75 -0.39
N CYS A 316 12.66 -1.82 -1.21
CA CYS A 316 12.57 -1.87 -2.67
C CYS A 316 12.92 -3.28 -3.15
N GLY A 317 11.92 -4.01 -3.64
CA GLY A 317 12.06 -5.38 -4.17
C GLY A 317 11.63 -6.49 -3.18
N SER A 318 11.96 -7.75 -3.45
CA SER A 318 12.88 -8.22 -4.50
C SER A 318 12.27 -8.28 -5.90
N GLU A 319 10.94 -8.29 -5.96
CA GLU A 319 10.13 -8.24 -7.16
C GLU A 319 10.14 -6.83 -7.76
N GLN A 320 11.30 -6.34 -8.21
CA GLN A 320 11.46 -4.98 -8.73
C GLN A 320 11.76 -4.92 -10.23
N THR A 321 11.33 -5.93 -10.98
CA THR A 321 11.77 -6.11 -12.37
C THR A 321 11.29 -5.00 -13.31
N GLY A 322 10.06 -4.49 -13.14
CA GLY A 322 9.58 -3.29 -13.83
C GLY A 322 10.24 -1.98 -13.38
N GLY A 323 10.95 -2.00 -12.26
CA GLY A 323 11.65 -0.87 -11.66
C GLY A 323 10.86 -0.07 -10.63
N ILE A 324 11.59 0.66 -9.79
CA ILE A 324 11.09 1.48 -8.69
C ILE A 324 11.76 2.85 -8.77
N ARG A 325 10.99 3.94 -8.76
CA ARG A 325 11.56 5.29 -8.79
C ARG A 325 10.77 6.34 -8.02
N ASN A 326 11.43 7.40 -7.59
CA ASN A 326 10.83 8.57 -6.94
C ASN A 326 10.07 8.17 -5.67
N VAL A 327 10.82 7.71 -4.67
CA VAL A 327 10.29 7.31 -3.36
C VAL A 327 10.75 8.32 -2.32
N TYR A 328 9.82 8.84 -1.54
CA TYR A 328 10.06 9.84 -0.51
C TYR A 328 9.47 9.36 0.82
N ALA A 329 10.32 9.02 1.77
CA ALA A 329 9.95 8.58 3.10
C ALA A 329 10.29 9.67 4.12
N TYR A 330 9.28 10.20 4.82
CA TYR A 330 9.42 11.34 5.71
C TYR A 330 8.82 11.08 7.09
N ARG A 331 9.56 11.40 8.17
CA ARG A 331 9.06 11.29 9.55
C ARG A 331 8.55 9.90 9.89
N LEU A 332 9.39 8.89 9.69
CA LEU A 332 9.06 7.51 10.05
C LEU A 332 9.62 7.19 11.43
N THR A 333 8.78 6.60 12.28
CA THR A 333 9.20 6.07 13.58
C THR A 333 9.29 4.56 13.50
N VAL A 334 10.47 4.01 13.69
CA VAL A 334 10.76 2.58 13.64
C VAL A 334 10.86 2.02 15.05
N GLN A 335 10.11 0.96 15.32
CA GLN A 335 10.09 0.29 16.61
C GLN A 335 10.09 -1.24 16.44
N GLY A 336 10.23 -1.96 17.55
CA GLY A 336 10.28 -3.42 17.55
C GLY A 336 11.54 -3.95 16.86
N ASP A 337 11.39 -5.04 16.10
CA ASP A 337 12.49 -5.80 15.51
C ASP A 337 12.73 -5.49 14.01
N THR A 338 12.32 -4.31 13.56
CA THR A 338 12.59 -3.87 12.17
C THR A 338 14.10 -3.84 11.94
N LYS A 339 14.55 -4.53 10.89
CA LYS A 339 15.98 -4.76 10.62
C LYS A 339 16.64 -3.58 9.93
N PHE A 340 15.92 -2.89 9.04
CA PHE A 340 16.48 -1.87 8.16
C PHE A 340 15.55 -0.65 8.03
N ALA A 341 16.11 0.56 7.99
CA ALA A 341 15.36 1.74 7.56
C ALA A 341 15.10 1.68 6.06
N LEU A 342 16.16 1.45 5.28
CA LEU A 342 16.10 1.21 3.85
C LEU A 342 16.66 -0.17 3.52
N TYR A 343 15.86 -0.99 2.84
CA TYR A 343 16.29 -2.28 2.32
C TYR A 343 16.08 -2.39 0.81
N VAL A 344 17.14 -2.36 0.02
CA VAL A 344 17.08 -2.54 -1.44
C VAL A 344 17.61 -3.93 -1.78
N LYS A 345 16.78 -4.73 -2.45
CA LYS A 345 17.11 -6.13 -2.77
C LYS A 345 16.77 -6.46 -4.21
N SER A 346 17.76 -6.88 -5.00
CA SER A 346 17.57 -7.50 -6.32
C SER A 346 18.66 -8.54 -6.59
N ASN A 347 18.60 -9.13 -7.77
CA ASN A 347 19.63 -10.02 -8.29
C ASN A 347 19.62 -10.01 -9.83
N THR A 348 20.60 -10.67 -10.46
CA THR A 348 20.73 -10.61 -11.93
C THR A 348 19.71 -11.44 -12.70
N LEU A 349 18.86 -12.23 -12.02
CA LEU A 349 17.68 -12.84 -12.64
C LEU A 349 16.52 -11.84 -12.76
N ARG A 350 16.38 -10.99 -11.73
CA ARG A 350 15.35 -9.94 -11.65
C ARG A 350 15.66 -8.78 -12.57
N GLY A 351 16.87 -8.22 -12.47
CA GLY A 351 17.21 -6.92 -13.03
C GLY A 351 16.37 -5.80 -12.42
N GLY A 352 15.89 -4.90 -13.27
CA GLY A 352 15.12 -3.73 -12.87
C GLY A 352 16.00 -2.62 -12.31
N PHE A 353 15.38 -1.66 -11.65
CA PHE A 353 16.09 -0.55 -11.02
C PHE A 353 15.41 -0.08 -9.74
N SER A 354 16.18 0.54 -8.85
CA SER A 354 15.69 1.31 -7.71
C SER A 354 16.41 2.65 -7.69
N GLU A 355 15.75 3.70 -8.14
CA GLU A 355 16.36 5.01 -8.37
C GLU A 355 15.61 6.16 -7.68
N ASN A 356 16.34 7.20 -7.28
CA ASN A 356 15.78 8.35 -6.57
C ASN A 356 14.95 7.93 -5.33
N ILE A 357 15.63 7.27 -4.39
CA ILE A 357 15.05 6.83 -3.11
C ILE A 357 15.55 7.76 -2.01
N ASN A 358 14.61 8.43 -1.34
CA ASN A 358 14.90 9.52 -0.41
C ASN A 358 14.25 9.22 0.95
N LEU A 359 15.06 9.27 2.01
CA LEU A 359 14.62 9.12 3.40
C LEU A 359 15.02 10.37 4.18
N ASP A 360 14.06 10.93 4.91
CA ASP A 360 14.29 12.07 5.80
C ASP A 360 13.56 11.89 7.13
N SER A 361 14.20 12.28 8.24
CA SER A 361 13.58 12.23 9.57
C SER A 361 13.12 10.81 9.95
N VAL A 362 13.86 9.78 9.52
CA VAL A 362 13.62 8.39 9.93
C VAL A 362 14.39 8.14 11.22
N SER A 363 13.66 7.69 12.25
CA SER A 363 14.23 7.46 13.57
C SER A 363 13.77 6.17 14.22
N GLY A 364 14.58 5.59 15.11
CA GLY A 364 14.19 4.40 15.86
C GLY A 364 15.34 3.47 16.23
N THR A 365 15.00 2.19 16.40
CA THR A 365 15.95 1.10 16.64
C THR A 365 15.95 0.12 15.49
N PHE A 366 17.14 -0.41 15.15
CA PHE A 366 17.31 -1.32 14.02
C PHE A 366 17.98 -2.63 14.46
N ALA A 367 17.32 -3.75 14.16
CA ALA A 367 17.80 -5.09 14.52
C ALA A 367 18.96 -5.58 13.64
N ARG A 368 19.28 -4.89 12.54
CA ARG A 368 20.48 -5.10 11.73
C ARG A 368 21.12 -3.77 11.35
N ASN A 369 20.96 -3.32 10.11
CA ASN A 369 21.66 -2.14 9.60
C ASN A 369 20.71 -0.96 9.43
N PHE A 370 21.19 0.28 9.35
CA PHE A 370 20.30 1.38 8.96
C PHE A 370 19.93 1.28 7.47
N VAL A 371 20.93 1.19 6.60
CA VAL A 371 20.74 0.92 5.16
C VAL A 371 21.36 -0.42 4.78
N PHE A 372 20.62 -1.22 4.03
CA PHE A 372 21.13 -2.43 3.39
C PHE A 372 20.76 -2.48 1.90
N VAL A 373 21.76 -2.56 1.03
CA VAL A 373 21.59 -2.69 -0.43
C VAL A 373 22.33 -3.92 -0.91
N THR A 374 21.59 -4.83 -1.55
CA THR A 374 22.16 -6.06 -2.11
C THR A 374 21.68 -6.33 -3.53
N SER A 375 22.65 -6.65 -4.39
CA SER A 375 22.44 -7.05 -5.80
C SER A 375 22.58 -8.56 -6.01
N THR A 376 22.65 -9.35 -4.94
CA THR A 376 22.83 -10.81 -4.96
C THR A 376 21.77 -11.52 -4.11
N TYR A 377 20.58 -10.95 -4.00
CA TYR A 377 19.50 -11.47 -3.16
C TYR A 377 19.18 -12.93 -3.50
N ASN A 378 19.15 -13.79 -2.47
CA ASN A 378 18.98 -15.24 -2.57
C ASN A 378 19.98 -15.97 -3.49
N SER A 379 21.11 -15.33 -3.82
CA SER A 379 22.15 -15.90 -4.69
C SER A 379 21.66 -16.39 -6.06
N GLN A 380 20.50 -15.91 -6.53
CA GLN A 380 19.99 -16.23 -7.86
C GLN A 380 20.71 -15.38 -8.91
N THR A 381 20.99 -15.96 -10.07
CA THR A 381 21.72 -15.29 -11.14
C THR A 381 21.00 -15.43 -12.48
N GLY A 382 21.24 -14.47 -13.37
CA GLY A 382 20.75 -14.39 -14.74
C GLY A 382 21.46 -13.25 -15.48
N ASP A 383 20.90 -12.84 -16.62
CA ASP A 383 21.54 -11.89 -17.55
C ASP A 383 20.98 -10.46 -17.47
N HIS A 384 20.18 -10.17 -16.44
CA HIS A 384 19.52 -8.88 -16.23
C HIS A 384 20.11 -8.16 -15.03
N VAL A 385 21.13 -7.34 -15.27
CA VAL A 385 21.83 -6.63 -14.19
C VAL A 385 20.96 -5.50 -13.62
N PRO A 386 20.71 -5.44 -12.29
CA PRO A 386 19.95 -4.36 -11.68
C PRO A 386 20.75 -3.05 -11.62
N SER A 387 20.06 -1.91 -11.66
CA SER A 387 20.66 -0.57 -11.51
C SER A 387 20.11 0.13 -10.26
N PHE A 388 21.00 0.67 -9.42
CA PHE A 388 20.63 1.22 -8.11
C PHE A 388 21.20 2.61 -7.88
N GLY A 389 20.39 3.49 -7.29
CA GLY A 389 20.77 4.85 -6.91
C GLY A 389 20.08 5.92 -7.78
N PRO A 390 20.21 7.20 -7.46
CA PRO A 390 20.80 7.71 -6.23
C PRO A 390 19.91 7.39 -5.02
N PHE A 391 20.58 7.25 -3.87
CA PHE A 391 19.95 7.17 -2.56
C PHE A 391 20.34 8.40 -1.73
N THR A 392 19.35 9.07 -1.15
CA THR A 392 19.54 10.25 -0.33
C THR A 392 18.95 10.02 1.05
N ILE A 393 19.75 10.21 2.09
CA ILE A 393 19.35 10.06 3.49
C ILE A 393 19.69 11.36 4.21
N SER A 394 18.71 11.98 4.86
CA SER A 394 18.91 13.24 5.60
C SER A 394 18.20 13.21 6.95
N ASP A 395 18.74 13.95 7.92
CA ASP A 395 18.07 14.22 9.20
C ASP A 395 17.59 12.95 9.94
N CYS A 396 18.30 11.84 9.74
CA CYS A 396 17.95 10.55 10.30
C CYS A 396 18.67 10.31 11.63
N ALA A 397 18.04 9.52 12.51
CA ALA A 397 18.62 9.21 13.81
C ALA A 397 18.40 7.77 14.22
N SER A 398 19.27 7.23 15.07
CA SER A 398 19.00 5.96 15.75
C SER A 398 19.55 5.96 17.16
N THR A 399 18.90 5.24 18.07
CA THR A 399 19.42 4.98 19.42
C THR A 399 20.06 3.60 19.56
N LYS A 400 19.85 2.71 18.58
CA LYS A 400 20.45 1.38 18.51
C LYS A 400 20.45 0.86 17.08
N ILE A 401 21.60 0.34 16.65
CA ILE A 401 21.75 -0.43 15.40
C ILE A 401 22.57 -1.68 15.75
N ALA A 402 21.94 -2.86 15.68
CA ALA A 402 22.62 -4.09 16.11
C ALA A 402 23.71 -4.58 15.13
N GLY A 403 23.74 -4.06 13.91
CA GLY A 403 24.76 -4.28 12.88
C GLY A 403 25.49 -2.99 12.50
N LYS A 404 25.56 -2.72 11.19
CA LYS A 404 26.28 -1.57 10.59
C LYS A 404 25.35 -0.39 10.36
N THR A 405 25.87 0.83 10.34
CA THR A 405 25.06 1.95 9.82
C THR A 405 24.74 1.72 8.35
N PHE A 406 25.77 1.50 7.51
CA PHE A 406 25.60 1.32 6.07
C PHE A 406 26.27 0.04 5.57
N ASP A 407 25.48 -0.79 4.90
CA ASP A 407 25.96 -1.92 4.11
C ASP A 407 25.39 -1.83 2.69
N VAL A 408 26.14 -1.16 1.82
CA VAL A 408 25.72 -0.81 0.47
C VAL A 408 26.66 -1.50 -0.52
N SER A 409 26.13 -2.48 -1.24
CA SER A 409 26.90 -3.30 -2.17
C SER A 409 26.24 -3.39 -3.55
N GLY A 410 26.90 -2.80 -4.55
CA GLY A 410 26.62 -3.01 -5.97
C GLY A 410 27.30 -4.26 -6.52
N LEU A 411 27.42 -4.32 -7.85
CA LEU A 411 28.21 -5.32 -8.59
C LEU A 411 29.40 -4.63 -9.24
N SER A 412 30.48 -5.38 -9.54
CA SER A 412 31.68 -4.82 -10.19
C SER A 412 31.42 -4.24 -11.58
N ASN A 413 30.35 -4.68 -12.23
CA ASN A 413 29.89 -4.20 -13.53
C ASN A 413 28.62 -3.34 -13.46
N ALA A 414 28.09 -3.08 -12.26
CA ALA A 414 26.93 -2.22 -12.01
C ALA A 414 27.02 -1.66 -10.59
N HIS A 415 27.76 -0.56 -10.48
CA HIS A 415 27.92 0.15 -9.24
C HIS A 415 26.58 0.78 -8.80
N VAL A 416 26.40 0.94 -7.49
CA VAL A 416 25.35 1.82 -6.95
C VAL A 416 25.77 3.26 -7.27
N HIS A 417 24.94 4.01 -8.00
CA HIS A 417 25.27 5.36 -8.44
C HIS A 417 24.71 6.42 -7.48
N GLY A 418 25.56 6.96 -6.61
CA GLY A 418 25.19 8.02 -5.67
C GLY A 418 24.59 7.47 -4.38
N PHE A 419 25.29 7.75 -3.29
CA PHE A 419 24.84 7.44 -1.92
C PHE A 419 25.17 8.63 -1.03
N THR A 420 24.18 9.48 -0.76
CA THR A 420 24.37 10.71 0.02
C THR A 420 23.69 10.56 1.37
N VAL A 421 24.43 10.87 2.43
CA VAL A 421 23.92 10.95 3.79
C VAL A 421 24.28 12.30 4.39
N ALA A 422 23.30 13.01 4.95
CA ALA A 422 23.50 14.32 5.58
C ALA A 422 22.81 14.42 6.95
N ASN A 423 23.36 15.27 7.83
CA ASN A 423 22.72 15.71 9.08
C ASN A 423 22.17 14.57 9.95
N SER A 424 22.86 13.44 10.01
CA SER A 424 22.32 12.20 10.60
C SER A 424 23.17 11.69 11.74
N THR A 425 22.54 11.24 12.83
CA THR A 425 23.24 10.78 14.03
C THR A 425 22.79 9.36 14.41
N PHE A 426 23.72 8.42 14.36
CA PHE A 426 23.47 7.01 14.64
C PHE A 426 24.20 6.59 15.91
N GLU A 427 23.46 6.39 16.99
CA GLU A 427 23.98 5.94 18.28
C GLU A 427 23.69 4.45 18.51
N GLY A 428 24.47 3.84 19.40
CA GLY A 428 24.32 2.43 19.77
C GLY A 428 24.58 1.46 18.61
N VAL A 429 25.50 1.81 17.70
CA VAL A 429 25.89 0.98 16.55
C VAL A 429 26.90 -0.09 16.99
N SER A 430 26.55 -1.37 16.84
CA SER A 430 27.42 -2.49 17.26
C SER A 430 28.65 -2.67 16.39
N ASP A 431 28.49 -2.52 15.07
CA ASP A 431 29.59 -2.59 14.10
C ASP A 431 29.74 -1.23 13.41
N THR A 432 30.70 -0.43 13.86
CA THR A 432 30.96 0.89 13.27
C THR A 432 31.66 0.82 11.92
N SER A 433 31.98 -0.36 11.39
CA SER A 433 32.51 -0.50 10.04
C SER A 433 31.39 -0.44 9.01
N ASN A 434 31.44 0.54 8.12
CA ASN A 434 30.53 0.60 6.97
C ASN A 434 31.07 -0.27 5.82
N THR A 435 30.16 -0.88 5.05
CA THR A 435 30.48 -1.53 3.78
C THR A 435 29.98 -0.64 2.64
N LEU A 436 30.89 -0.13 1.82
CA LEU A 436 30.58 0.58 0.58
C LEU A 436 31.35 -0.10 -0.56
N LYS A 437 30.71 -1.07 -1.22
CA LYS A 437 31.34 -1.89 -2.25
C LYS A 437 30.70 -1.63 -3.61
N TYR A 438 31.52 -1.21 -4.57
CA TYR A 438 31.03 -0.81 -5.91
C TYR A 438 29.96 0.28 -5.79
N VAL A 439 30.30 1.36 -5.09
CA VAL A 439 29.44 2.53 -4.87
C VAL A 439 30.18 3.75 -5.39
N ASP A 440 29.55 4.44 -6.34
CA ASP A 440 30.09 5.67 -6.90
C ASP A 440 29.54 6.88 -6.14
N ASN A 441 30.39 7.89 -5.93
CA ASN A 441 30.00 9.18 -5.35
C ASN A 441 29.29 9.06 -3.99
N ALA A 442 29.80 8.20 -3.10
CA ALA A 442 29.36 8.18 -1.71
C ALA A 442 29.79 9.48 -1.01
N LYS A 443 28.84 10.18 -0.37
CA LYS A 443 29.07 11.46 0.31
C LYS A 443 28.40 11.48 1.68
N PHE A 444 29.17 11.86 2.69
CA PHE A 444 28.71 12.07 4.06
C PHE A 444 28.91 13.54 4.43
N THR A 445 27.92 14.17 5.05
CA THR A 445 28.00 15.57 5.51
C THR A 445 27.32 15.68 6.87
N ASP A 446 28.07 16.06 7.90
CA ASP A 446 27.56 16.14 9.28
C ASP A 446 26.88 14.83 9.73
N VAL A 447 27.57 13.70 9.50
CA VAL A 447 27.11 12.36 9.88
C VAL A 447 27.93 11.85 11.05
N MET A 448 27.25 11.44 12.13
CA MET A 448 27.86 10.94 13.35
C MET A 448 27.48 9.48 13.58
N VAL A 449 28.46 8.64 13.91
CA VAL A 449 28.27 7.25 14.34
C VAL A 449 28.95 7.05 15.69
N ASN A 450 28.16 6.75 16.73
CA ASN A 450 28.61 6.63 18.12
C ASN A 450 29.48 7.83 18.56
N GLY A 451 28.98 9.05 18.33
CA GLY A 451 29.71 10.29 18.63
C GLY A 451 30.96 10.59 17.78
N LYS A 452 31.25 9.83 16.71
CA LYS A 452 32.38 10.09 15.79
C LYS A 452 31.90 10.49 14.40
N PRO A 453 32.49 11.53 13.78
CA PRO A 453 32.19 11.87 12.38
C PRO A 453 32.72 10.80 11.43
N ILE A 454 32.03 10.57 10.31
CA ILE A 454 32.44 9.64 9.24
C ILE A 454 32.41 10.25 7.85
#